data_AF-A0A165WRJ3-F1
#
_entry.id   AF-A0A165WRJ3-F1
#
_cell.length_a   1.000
_cell.length_b   1.000
_cell.length_c   1.000
_cell.angle_alpha   90.00
_cell.angle_beta   90.00
_cell.angle_gamma   90.00
#
_symmetry.space_group_name_H-M   'P 1'
#
loop_
_entity.id
_entity.type
_entity.pdbx_description
1 polymer ?
#
loop_
_entity_poly.entity_id
_entity_poly.type
_entity_poly.pdbx_seq_one_letter_code
_entity_poly.pdbx_strand_id
1 'polypeptide(L)' 'MDRTPSEICTKIFAHACTDSGMTGRRLSLVSKFIRAASAPVKYQSIALHGPRQITAFHQLL' A
#
# COMPACT_ATOMS: atom_id res chain seq x y z
N MET A 1 -2.25 14.70 7.61
CA MET A 1 -3.00 14.92 6.34
C MET A 1 -4.42 15.39 6.63
N ASP A 2 -4.70 15.94 7.80
CA ASP A 2 -6.06 16.03 8.35
C ASP A 2 -6.92 17.13 7.72
N ARG A 3 -6.32 17.92 6.83
CA ARG A 3 -7.00 18.94 6.01
C ARG A 3 -6.87 18.67 4.52
N THR A 4 -6.24 17.55 4.13
CA THR A 4 -6.01 17.20 2.73
C THR A 4 -7.17 16.30 2.26
N PRO A 5 -7.85 16.64 1.16
CA PRO A 5 -8.90 15.79 0.60
C PRO A 5 -8.39 14.38 0.29
N SER A 6 -9.26 13.38 0.43
CA SER A 6 -8.89 11.98 0.22
C SER A 6 -8.33 11.71 -1.17
N GLU A 7 -8.82 12.39 -2.19
CA GLU A 7 -8.41 12.26 -3.59
C GLU A 7 -6.94 12.65 -3.78
N ILE A 8 -6.50 13.71 -3.10
CA ILE A 8 -5.12 14.17 -3.14
C ILE A 8 -4.23 13.19 -2.37
N CYS A 9 -4.68 12.71 -1.21
CA CYS A 9 -3.98 11.66 -0.47
C CYS A 9 -3.81 10.40 -1.31
N THR A 10 -4.87 9.92 -1.97
CA THR A 10 -4.81 8.75 -2.86
C THR A 10 -3.86 8.96 -4.03
N LYS A 11 -3.82 10.15 -4.66
CA LYS A 11 -2.82 10.46 -5.70
C LYS A 11 -1.39 10.40 -5.16
N ILE A 12 -1.13 10.99 -4.00
CA ILE A 12 0.20 10.90 -3.35
C ILE A 12 0.55 9.43 -3.09
N PHE A 13 -0.39 8.65 -2.57
CA PHE A 13 -0.17 7.23 -2.28
C PHE A 13 0.01 6.38 -3.54
N ALA A 14 -0.61 6.73 -4.65
CA ALA A 14 -0.41 6.07 -5.94
C ALA A 14 1.05 6.19 -6.42
N HIS A 15 1.70 7.30 -6.10
CA HIS A 15 3.13 7.50 -6.37
C HIS A 15 4.03 6.91 -5.28
N ALA A 16 3.59 6.89 -4.03
CA ALA A 16 4.39 6.37 -2.91
C ALA A 16 4.38 4.83 -2.81
N CYS A 17 3.29 4.17 -3.22
CA CYS A 17 3.12 2.71 -3.13
C CYS A 17 3.66 1.94 -4.35
N THR A 18 4.59 2.54 -5.10
CA THR A 18 5.31 1.89 -6.20
C THR A 18 6.60 1.20 -5.74
N ASP A 19 6.82 1.10 -4.43
CA ASP A 19 7.97 0.44 -3.82
C ASP A 19 7.75 -1.09 -3.73
N SER A 20 8.47 -1.78 -2.85
CA SER A 20 8.31 -3.23 -2.61
C SER A 20 7.01 -3.63 -1.88
N GLY A 21 6.05 -2.70 -1.75
CA GLY A 21 4.80 -2.89 -0.99
C GLY A 21 4.92 -2.49 0.49
N MET A 22 6.12 -2.07 0.91
CA MET A 22 6.39 -1.67 2.29
C MET A 22 5.65 -0.37 2.64
N THR A 23 5.64 0.59 1.73
CA THR A 23 4.99 1.89 1.94
C THR A 23 3.48 1.73 2.10
N GLY A 24 2.81 0.97 1.22
CA GLY A 24 1.37 0.70 1.33
C GLY A 24 0.99 0.02 2.66
N ARG A 25 1.83 -0.91 3.14
CA ARG A 25 1.67 -1.53 4.47
C ARG A 25 1.81 -0.52 5.60
N ARG A 26 2.84 0.34 5.56
CA ARG A 26 3.08 1.37 6.59
C ARG A 26 1.94 2.38 6.67
N LEU A 27 1.45 2.85 5.51
CA LEU A 27 0.31 3.77 5.44
C LEU A 27 -0.95 3.19 6.09
N SER A 28 -1.21 1.90 5.89
CA SER A 28 -2.34 1.20 6.49
C SER A 28 -2.35 1.18 8.03
N LEU A 29 -1.19 1.42 8.66
CA LEU A 29 -1.01 1.43 10.11
C LEU A 29 -1.07 2.83 10.73
N VAL A 30 -1.06 3.91 9.93
CA VAL A 30 -0.98 5.29 10.45
C VAL A 30 -2.30 5.72 11.11
N SER A 31 -3.42 5.57 10.42
CA SER A 31 -4.75 5.94 10.94
C SER A 31 -5.86 5.27 10.12
N LYS A 32 -7.11 5.32 10.64
CA LYS A 32 -8.28 4.83 9.90
C LYS A 32 -8.47 5.56 8.57
N PHE A 33 -8.25 6.87 8.54
CA PHE A 33 -8.35 7.69 7.33
C PHE A 33 -7.28 7.31 6.30
N ILE A 34 -6.01 7.25 6.71
CA ILE A 34 -4.90 6.93 5.80
C ILE A 34 -5.04 5.50 5.27
N ARG A 35 -5.47 4.56 6.12
CA ARG A 35 -5.78 3.19 5.69
C ARG A 35 -6.86 3.16 4.61
N ALA A 36 -7.93 3.95 4.75
CA ALA A 36 -8.98 4.02 3.73
C ALA A 36 -8.48 4.69 2.44
N ALA A 37 -7.80 5.82 2.54
CA ALA A 37 -7.31 6.57 1.38
C ALA A 37 -6.20 5.84 0.59
N SER A 38 -5.39 5.01 1.26
CA SER A 38 -4.35 4.17 0.62
C SER A 38 -4.87 2.82 0.12
N ALA A 39 -6.05 2.36 0.55
CA ALA A 39 -6.58 1.05 0.21
C ALA A 39 -6.61 0.73 -1.30
N PRO A 40 -6.94 1.68 -2.21
CA PRO A 40 -6.98 1.40 -3.65
C PRO A 40 -5.60 1.17 -4.28
N VAL A 41 -4.53 1.67 -3.64
CA VAL A 41 -3.17 1.73 -4.24
C VAL A 41 -2.09 1.05 -3.41
N LYS A 42 -2.42 0.54 -2.21
CA LYS A 42 -1.44 -0.04 -1.26
C LYS A 42 -0.68 -1.28 -1.76
N TYR A 43 -1.18 -1.97 -2.79
CA TYR A 43 -0.59 -3.19 -3.35
C TYR A 43 -0.23 -3.03 -4.84
N GLN A 44 -0.02 -1.79 -5.29
CA GLN A 44 0.31 -1.49 -6.68
C GLN A 44 1.65 -2.14 -7.12
N SER A 45 2.61 -2.26 -6.21
CA SER A 45 3.85 -3.00 -6.43
C SER A 45 4.18 -3.83 -5.18
N ILE A 46 4.46 -5.11 -5.37
CA ILE A 46 4.85 -6.05 -4.31
C ILE A 46 6.09 -6.80 -4.82
N ALA A 47 7.20 -6.66 -4.11
CA ALA A 47 8.42 -7.40 -4.43
C ALA A 47 8.52 -8.65 -3.55
N LEU A 48 8.67 -9.81 -4.19
CA LEU A 48 8.81 -11.10 -3.53
C LEU A 48 10.27 -11.54 -3.60
N HIS A 49 10.83 -11.89 -2.44
CA HIS A 49 12.21 -12.27 -2.27
C HIS A 49 12.31 -13.73 -1.81
N GLY A 50 12.74 -14.58 -2.73
CA GLY A 50 12.98 -16.00 -2.49
C GLY A 50 11.72 -16.88 -2.46
N PRO A 51 11.90 -18.22 -2.41
CA PRO A 51 10.82 -19.17 -2.62
C PRO A 51 9.67 -19.04 -1.61
N ARG A 52 9.99 -18.76 -0.33
CA ARG A 52 8.97 -18.64 0.72
C ARG A 52 7.96 -17.53 0.45
N GLN A 53 8.43 -16.34 0.04
CA GLN A 53 7.54 -15.21 -0.24
C GLN A 53 6.71 -15.48 -1.50
N ILE A 54 7.32 -16.11 -2.52
CA ILE A 54 6.63 -16.48 -3.76
C ILE A 54 5.50 -17.47 -3.49
N THR A 55 5.77 -18.55 -2.75
CA THR A 55 4.74 -19.55 -2.40
C THR A 55 3.64 -18.95 -1.54
N ALA A 56 3.99 -18.15 -0.52
CA ALA A 56 2.99 -17.51 0.34
C ALA A 56 2.11 -16.52 -0.43
N PHE A 57 2.68 -15.75 -1.36
CA PHE A 57 1.90 -14.84 -2.21
C PHE A 57 0.98 -15.61 -3.16
N HIS A 58 1.46 -16.70 -3.77
CA HIS A 58 0.64 -17.56 -4.62
C HIS A 58 -0.57 -18.15 -3.88
N GLN A 59 -0.48 -18.41 -2.57
CA GLN A 59 -1.59 -18.90 -1.75
C GLN A 59 -2.65 -17.82 -1.42
N LEU A 60 -2.35 -16.55 -1.66
CA LEU A 60 -3.26 -15.42 -1.38
C LEU A 60 -4.10 -15.00 -2.60
N LEU A 61 -3.76 -15.48 -3.80
CA LEU A 61 -4.47 -15.26 -5.06
C LEU A 61 -5.55 -16.33 -5.26
#